data_AF-A0A9D4I4Q0-F1
#
_entry.id   AF-A0A9D4I4Q0-F1
#
_cell.length_a   1.000
_cell.length_b   1.000
_cell.length_c   1.000
_cell.angle_alpha   90.00
_cell.angle_beta   90.00
_cell.angle_gamma   90.00
#
_symmetry.space_group_name_H-M   'P 1'
#
loop_
_entity.id
_entity.type
_entity.pdbx_description
1 polymer ?
#
loop_
_entity_poly.entity_id
_entity_poly.type
_entity_poly.pdbx_seq_one_letter_code
_entity_poly.pdbx_strand_id
1 'polypeptide(L)' 'MSTCKTVALAVIIALCTGISRGQCPAKCKCNGTAVTCIDRLLKTIPRSLQDAISLNLSRNMIQSLPDEAFSGWSNLTEL' A
#
# COMPACT_ATOMS: atom_id res chain seq x y z
N MET A 1 4.69 6.80 11.84
CA MET A 1 5.85 7.29 11.08
C MET A 1 6.85 6.14 10.97
N SER A 2 7.06 5.56 9.80
CA SER A 2 8.08 4.49 9.65
C SER A 2 9.44 5.19 9.58
N THR A 3 10.23 5.06 10.63
CA THR A 3 11.55 5.67 10.75
C THR A 3 12.52 4.98 9.80
N CYS A 4 12.69 5.57 8.62
CA CYS A 4 13.91 5.44 7.83
C CYS A 4 14.96 6.35 8.47
N LYS A 5 15.51 5.95 9.62
CA LYS A 5 16.59 6.69 10.27
C LYS A 5 17.77 5.77 10.52
N THR A 6 18.81 6.05 9.72
CA THR A 6 20.23 5.84 10.00
C THR A 6 20.77 4.41 9.87
N VAL A 7 21.25 4.06 8.67
CA VAL A 7 22.32 3.07 8.51
C VAL A 7 23.62 3.86 8.32
N ALA A 8 24.34 4.10 9.41
CA ALA A 8 25.69 4.65 9.39
C ALA A 8 26.65 3.54 9.84
N LEU A 9 27.31 2.91 8.86
CA LEU A 9 28.73 2.53 8.82
C LEU A 9 28.90 1.47 7.73
N ALA A 10 29.89 1.73 6.87
CA ALA A 10 30.14 1.10 5.59
C ALA A 10 30.17 -0.44 5.61
N VAL A 11 29.20 -1.10 4.97
CA VAL A 11 29.36 -2.27 4.06
C VAL A 11 28.10 -2.36 3.18
N ILE A 12 28.30 -2.49 1.87
CA ILE A 12 27.28 -2.61 0.83
C ILE A 12 26.47 -3.90 1.04
N ILE A 13 25.17 -3.82 1.33
CA ILE A 13 24.06 -4.41 0.55
C ILE A 13 22.79 -3.65 0.97
N ALA A 14 22.16 -2.99 -0.01
CA ALA A 14 20.88 -2.33 0.13
C ALA A 14 19.76 -3.37 0.36
N LEU A 15 19.51 -3.76 1.61
CA LEU A 15 18.43 -4.68 2.00
C LEU A 15 17.12 -3.96 2.38
N CYS A 16 16.74 -2.97 1.58
CA CYS A 16 15.35 -2.50 1.52
C CYS A 16 14.89 -2.39 0.07
N THR A 17 15.30 -3.33 -0.81
CA THR A 17 14.67 -3.48 -2.12
C THR A 17 13.31 -4.16 -1.94
N GLY A 18 12.34 -3.38 -1.45
CA GLY A 18 10.94 -3.73 -1.63
C GLY A 18 10.66 -3.71 -3.13
N ILE A 19 10.65 -4.89 -3.76
CA ILE A 19 10.27 -5.06 -5.16
C ILE A 19 8.82 -4.61 -5.26
N SER A 20 8.61 -3.36 -5.67
CA SER A 20 7.29 -2.78 -5.85
C SER A 20 6.93 -2.95 -7.33
N ARG A 21 6.32 -4.08 -7.69
CA ARG A 21 5.57 -4.16 -8.94
C ARG A 21 4.32 -3.29 -8.72
N GLY A 22 4.41 -2.02 -9.09
CA GLY A 22 3.42 -0.99 -8.78
C GLY A 22 3.96 0.06 -7.80
N GLN A 23 3.78 1.35 -8.13
CA GLN A 23 4.24 2.45 -7.29
C GLN A 23 3.40 2.46 -5.99
N CYS A 24 4.01 2.15 -4.85
CA CYS A 24 3.32 2.25 -3.56
C CYS A 24 2.87 3.71 -3.34
N PRO A 25 1.57 3.99 -3.13
CA PRO A 25 1.08 5.34 -2.95
C PRO A 25 1.76 6.01 -1.77
N ALA A 26 2.14 7.29 -1.89
CA ALA A 26 2.82 8.04 -0.83
C ALA A 26 2.03 8.08 0.50
N LYS A 27 0.69 7.95 0.43
CA LYS A 27 -0.17 7.91 1.62
C LYS A 27 -0.24 6.52 2.27
N CYS A 28 0.18 5.46 1.61
CA CYS A 28 0.08 4.09 2.10
C CYS A 28 1.44 3.53 2.53
N LYS A 29 1.41 2.38 3.20
CA LYS A 29 2.59 1.56 3.46
C LYS A 29 2.40 0.24 2.73
N CYS A 30 3.42 -0.20 2.00
CA CYS A 30 3.38 -1.49 1.30
C CYS A 30 4.45 -2.42 1.87
N ASN A 31 4.11 -3.68 2.06
CA ASN A 31 5.01 -4.76 2.45
C ASN A 31 4.76 -5.96 1.51
N GLY A 32 5.60 -6.08 0.48
CA GLY A 32 5.30 -6.99 -0.62
C GLY A 32 3.99 -6.61 -1.31
N THR A 33 3.02 -7.53 -1.30
CA THR A 33 1.67 -7.35 -1.85
C THR A 33 0.63 -6.91 -0.80
N ALA A 34 1.02 -6.75 0.46
CA ALA A 34 0.16 -6.22 1.50
C ALA A 34 0.24 -4.69 1.55
N VAL A 35 -0.91 -4.01 1.54
CA VAL A 35 -1.00 -2.55 1.45
C VAL A 35 -1.86 -2.01 2.58
N THR A 36 -1.28 -1.14 3.40
CA THR A 36 -1.94 -0.53 4.55
C THR A 36 -2.06 0.98 4.38
N CYS A 37 -3.30 1.45 4.29
CA CYS A 37 -3.65 2.85 4.04
C CYS A 37 -4.53 3.42 5.18
N ILE A 38 -4.18 3.18 6.43
CA ILE A 38 -5.01 3.55 7.59
C ILE A 38 -4.90 5.04 7.93
N ASP A 39 -6.03 5.69 8.23
CA ASP A 39 -6.11 7.09 8.69
C ASP A 39 -5.49 8.10 7.70
N ARG A 40 -5.84 7.94 6.41
CA ARG A 40 -5.26 8.69 5.29
C ARG A 40 -6.21 9.68 4.64
N LEU A 41 -7.38 9.85 5.24
CA LEU A 41 -8.45 10.71 4.74
C LEU A 41 -8.80 10.39 3.28
N LEU A 42 -8.65 9.12 2.88
CA LEU A 42 -9.01 8.68 1.54
C LEU A 42 -10.52 8.79 1.40
N LYS A 43 -10.97 9.45 0.32
CA LYS A 43 -12.39 9.54 -0.04
C LYS A 43 -12.77 8.50 -1.09
N THR A 44 -11.77 7.92 -1.76
CA THR A 44 -11.93 6.95 -2.84
C THR A 44 -10.83 5.89 -2.74
N ILE A 45 -11.06 4.74 -3.35
CA ILE A 45 -10.07 3.65 -3.43
C ILE A 45 -8.98 4.01 -4.46
N PRO A 46 -7.68 3.92 -4.13
CA PRO A 46 -6.61 4.16 -5.09
C PRO A 46 -6.50 3.01 -6.09
N ARG A 47 -6.65 3.29 -7.39
CA ARG A 47 -6.51 2.26 -8.45
C ARG A 47 -5.08 1.78 -8.70
N SER A 48 -4.07 2.45 -8.16
CA SER A 48 -2.65 2.11 -8.33
C SER A 48 -2.20 0.88 -7.51
N LEU A 49 -3.14 0.12 -6.95
CA LEU A 49 -2.94 -0.97 -6.01
C LEU A 49 -3.52 -2.31 -6.49
N GLN A 50 -3.76 -2.46 -7.80
CA GLN A 50 -4.40 -3.64 -8.40
C GLN A 50 -3.67 -4.97 -8.13
N ASP A 51 -2.36 -4.92 -7.87
CA ASP A 51 -1.54 -6.09 -7.55
C ASP A 51 -1.57 -6.47 -6.05
N ALA A 52 -2.33 -5.76 -5.21
CA ALA A 52 -2.41 -6.04 -3.79
C ALA A 52 -3.18 -7.35 -3.50
N ILE A 53 -2.64 -8.16 -2.59
CA ILE A 53 -3.28 -9.38 -2.08
C ILE A 53 -4.08 -9.07 -0.80
N SER A 54 -3.54 -8.18 0.04
CA SER A 54 -4.18 -7.72 1.27
C SER A 54 -4.19 -6.21 1.26
N LEU A 55 -5.35 -5.61 1.42
CA LEU A 55 -5.55 -4.17 1.49
C LEU A 55 -6.16 -3.82 2.83
N ASN A 56 -5.74 -2.71 3.44
CA ASN A 56 -6.41 -2.19 4.63
C ASN A 56 -6.67 -0.69 4.47
N LEU A 57 -7.95 -0.35 4.35
CA LEU A 57 -8.45 1.03 4.19
C LEU A 57 -9.14 1.57 5.46
N SER A 58 -8.87 0.97 6.63
CA SER A 58 -9.52 1.36 7.88
C SER A 58 -9.33 2.85 8.23
N ARG A 59 -10.31 3.44 8.92
CA ARG A 59 -10.28 4.85 9.37
C ARG A 59 -10.07 5.86 8.23
N ASN A 60 -10.65 5.61 7.06
CA ASN A 60 -10.72 6.58 5.97
C ASN A 60 -12.12 7.20 5.86
N MET A 61 -12.31 8.06 4.87
CA MET A 61 -13.55 8.79 4.58
C MET A 61 -14.23 8.24 3.33
N ILE A 62 -14.05 6.95 3.03
CA ILE A 62 -14.70 6.29 1.90
C ILE A 62 -16.15 6.04 2.32
N GLN A 63 -17.08 6.75 1.67
CA GLN A 63 -18.51 6.72 2.01
C GLN A 63 -19.28 5.66 1.23
N SER A 64 -18.79 5.30 0.05
CA SER A 64 -19.39 4.28 -0.80
C SER A 64 -18.31 3.47 -1.51
N LEU A 65 -18.63 2.20 -1.71
CA LEU A 65 -17.85 1.28 -2.53
C LEU A 65 -18.65 1.07 -3.82
N PRO A 66 -18.28 1.70 -4.95
CA PRO A 66 -18.92 1.38 -6.22
C PRO A 66 -18.67 -0.10 -6.57
N ASP A 67 -19.59 -0.72 -7.31
CA ASP A 67 -19.47 -2.13 -7.71
C ASP A 67 -18.12 -2.43 -8.40
N GLU A 68 -17.61 -1.44 -9.15
CA GLU A 68 -16.34 -1.53 -9.88
C GLU A 68 -15.11 -1.00 -9.11
N ALA A 69 -15.22 -0.85 -7.79
CA ALA A 69 -14.14 -0.34 -6.94
C ALA A 69 -12.84 -1.15 -7.05
N PHE A 70 -12.98 -2.47 -7.17
CA PHE A 70 -11.87 -3.43 -7.23
C PHE A 70 -11.80 -4.13 -8.59
N SER A 71 -12.43 -3.56 -9.62
CA SER A 71 -12.36 -4.09 -10.98
C SER A 71 -10.89 -4.13 -11.44
N GLY A 72 -10.43 -5.31 -11.84
CA GLY A 72 -9.03 -5.57 -12.21
C GLY A 72 -8.11 -6.04 -11.06
N TRP A 73 -8.59 -6.12 -9.82
CA TRP A 73 -7.80 -6.63 -8.69
C TRP A 73 -7.95 -8.15 -8.58
N SER A 74 -7.24 -8.90 -9.42
CA SER A 74 -7.40 -10.35 -9.53
C SER A 74 -6.83 -11.17 -8.37
N ASN A 75 -5.95 -10.57 -7.56
CA ASN A 75 -5.24 -11.26 -6.47
C ASN A 75 -5.70 -10.84 -5.07
N LEU A 76 -6.66 -9.91 -4.94
CA LEU A 76 -7.10 -9.40 -3.66
C LEU A 76 -7.91 -10.46 -2.91
N THR A 77 -7.41 -10.88 -1.75
CA THR A 77 -8.05 -11.89 -0.88
C THR A 77 -8.53 -11.31 0.45
N GLU A 78 -8.03 -10.14 0.86
CA GLU A 78 -8.31 -9.52 2.15
C GLU A 78 -8.43 -7.99 2.00
N LEU A 79 -9.43 -7.38 2.66
CA LEU A 79 -9.78 -5.95 2.57
C LEU A 79 -10.10 -5.32 3.94
#